data_AF-A0A1J1HXJ2-F1
#
_entry.id   AF-A0A1J1HXJ2-F1
#
_cell.length_a   1.000
_cell.length_b   1.000
_cell.length_c   1.000
_cell.angle_alpha   90.00
_cell.angle_beta   90.00
_cell.angle_gamma   90.00
#
_symmetry.space_group_name_H-M   'P 1'
#
loop_
_entity.id
_entity.type
_entity.pdbx_description
1 polymer ?
#
loop_
_entity_poly.entity_id
_entity_poly.type
_entity_poly.pdbx_seq_one_letter_code
_entity_poly.pdbx_strand_id
1 'polypeptide(L)'
;MAEVFIIGQILKAVNFCEPNLFVCWNIQAGSLWKVVEGESKGQTATDRNRIDLVSVFAHPIDLHLATRGLQGWPKFNVEVYSVNALKQYHPVGFGFAYIPSTPGYHNLSITTWKISPVTVLDSIKEKFFTGGFTIVKKDLIYSGVERYKILTISSGIVEVNLNLIFKNFRKYDIIFNRT
;
A
#
# COMPACT_ATOMS: atom_id res chain seq x y z
N MET A 1 8.96 21.19 -15.78
CA MET A 1 9.05 20.49 -14.49
C MET A 1 9.55 19.08 -14.76
N ALA A 2 10.20 18.44 -13.80
CA ALA A 2 10.54 17.02 -13.93
C ALA A 2 9.26 16.20 -13.72
N GLU A 3 9.11 15.10 -14.44
CA GLU A 3 7.87 14.32 -14.50
C GLU A 3 8.16 12.84 -14.28
N VAL A 4 7.31 12.18 -13.50
CA VAL A 4 7.36 10.74 -13.22
C VAL A 4 6.02 10.12 -13.60
N PHE A 5 6.05 9.12 -14.47
CA PHE A 5 4.89 8.28 -14.76
C PHE A 5 5.06 6.97 -14.00
N ILE A 6 4.03 6.61 -13.23
CA ILE A 6 3.98 5.40 -12.41
C ILE A 6 2.86 4.54 -13.01
N ILE A 7 3.25 3.54 -13.79
CA ILE A 7 2.32 2.65 -14.50
C ILE A 7 2.55 1.24 -13.99
N GLY A 8 1.53 0.50 -13.61
CA GLY A 8 1.74 -0.82 -13.03
C GLY A 8 0.46 -1.49 -12.59
N GLN A 9 0.60 -2.41 -11.64
CA GLN A 9 -0.53 -3.10 -11.06
C GLN A 9 -0.23 -3.66 -9.66
N ILE A 10 -1.26 -3.70 -8.82
CA ILE A 10 -1.27 -4.49 -7.60
C ILE A 10 -1.60 -5.92 -8.00
N LEU A 11 -0.61 -6.81 -7.94
CA LEU A 11 -0.75 -8.18 -8.39
C LEU A 11 -1.62 -9.00 -7.44
N LYS A 12 -1.13 -9.15 -6.20
CA LYS A 12 -1.66 -10.09 -5.24
C LYS A 12 -1.25 -9.76 -3.81
N ALA A 13 -1.99 -10.30 -2.86
CA ALA A 13 -1.65 -10.38 -1.45
C ALA A 13 -1.34 -11.83 -1.09
N VAL A 14 -0.26 -12.08 -0.37
CA VAL A 14 0.20 -13.42 0.02
C VAL A 14 0.46 -13.49 1.51
N ASN A 15 0.36 -14.69 2.09
CA ASN A 15 0.65 -14.95 3.51
C ASN A 15 -0.25 -14.19 4.50
N PHE A 16 -1.50 -13.95 4.12
CA PHE A 16 -2.54 -13.48 5.03
C PHE A 16 -3.31 -14.67 5.61
N CYS A 17 -3.71 -14.57 6.87
CA CYS A 17 -4.50 -15.62 7.53
C CYS A 17 -5.98 -15.50 7.16
N GLU A 18 -6.43 -14.31 6.82
CA GLU A 18 -7.81 -13.96 6.56
C GLU A 18 -8.19 -14.18 5.08
N PRO A 19 -9.39 -14.70 4.80
CA PRO A 19 -9.89 -14.88 3.45
C PRO A 19 -10.55 -13.60 2.91
N ASN A 20 -10.95 -13.62 1.64
CA ASN A 20 -11.76 -12.57 1.01
C ASN A 20 -11.15 -11.17 1.08
N LEU A 21 -9.94 -11.01 0.52
CA LEU A 21 -9.18 -9.79 0.67
C LEU A 21 -9.49 -8.76 -0.42
N PHE A 22 -9.33 -7.49 -0.08
CA PHE A 22 -9.14 -6.40 -1.04
C PHE A 22 -8.13 -5.40 -0.50
N VAL A 23 -7.56 -4.57 -1.37
CA VAL A 23 -6.54 -3.58 -1.03
C VAL A 23 -7.06 -2.19 -1.36
N CYS A 24 -7.06 -1.32 -0.36
CA CYS A 24 -7.13 0.13 -0.56
C CYS A 24 -5.71 0.66 -0.69
N TRP A 25 -5.45 1.49 -1.69
CA TRP A 25 -4.11 2.01 -1.96
C TRP A 25 -4.12 3.52 -2.12
N ASN A 26 -2.97 4.14 -1.84
CA ASN A 26 -2.78 5.58 -1.97
C ASN A 26 -1.30 5.92 -2.18
N ILE A 27 -0.98 6.71 -3.20
CA ILE A 27 0.35 7.24 -3.46
C ILE A 27 0.42 8.66 -2.88
N GLN A 28 1.15 8.81 -1.78
CA GLN A 28 1.35 10.09 -1.10
C GLN A 28 2.71 10.68 -1.48
N ALA A 29 2.72 11.96 -1.83
CA ALA A 29 3.95 12.71 -2.10
C ALA A 29 3.94 14.05 -1.36
N GLY A 30 5.11 14.67 -1.20
CA GLY A 30 5.27 15.95 -0.51
C GLY A 30 4.72 17.14 -1.32
N SER A 31 4.74 18.32 -0.71
CA SER A 31 4.17 19.56 -1.26
C SER A 31 4.79 20.02 -2.59
N LEU A 32 6.00 19.56 -2.93
CA LEU A 32 6.67 19.88 -4.19
C LEU A 32 6.21 19.01 -5.37
N TRP A 33 5.43 17.97 -5.09
CA TRP A 33 4.87 17.03 -6.06
C TRP A 33 3.42 17.37 -6.33
N LYS A 34 3.02 17.29 -7.60
CA LYS A 34 1.65 17.52 -8.03
C LYS A 34 1.20 16.36 -8.91
N VAL A 35 -0.01 15.87 -8.65
CA VAL A 35 -0.72 14.96 -9.56
C VAL A 35 -1.16 15.76 -10.79
N VAL A 36 -0.68 15.34 -11.95
CA VAL A 36 -1.04 15.93 -13.25
C VAL A 36 -2.22 15.18 -13.84
N GLU A 37 -2.16 13.85 -13.83
CA GLU A 37 -3.17 12.95 -14.39
C GLU A 37 -3.17 11.61 -13.63
N GLY A 38 -4.29 10.89 -13.70
CA GLY A 38 -4.46 9.58 -13.06
C GLY A 38 -4.99 9.66 -11.63
N GLU A 39 -5.12 8.49 -11.02
CA GLU A 39 -5.66 8.36 -9.67
C GLU A 39 -4.52 8.18 -8.66
N SER A 40 -4.49 9.02 -7.63
CA SER A 40 -3.52 8.88 -6.54
C SER A 40 -3.97 7.91 -5.46
N LYS A 41 -5.25 7.49 -5.46
CA LYS A 41 -5.83 6.58 -4.49
C LYS A 41 -6.91 5.74 -5.15
N GLY A 42 -7.09 4.52 -4.68
CA GLY A 42 -8.09 3.61 -5.23
C GLY A 42 -8.31 2.37 -4.37
N GLN A 43 -9.10 1.45 -4.90
CA GLN A 43 -9.45 0.19 -4.25
C GLN A 43 -9.49 -0.94 -5.29
N THR A 44 -8.95 -2.10 -4.93
CA THR A 44 -9.03 -3.31 -5.77
C THR A 44 -10.40 -3.98 -5.65
N ALA A 45 -10.68 -4.89 -6.60
CA ALA A 45 -11.74 -5.87 -6.41
C ALA A 45 -11.43 -6.79 -5.21
N THR A 46 -12.48 -7.34 -4.60
CA THR A 46 -12.33 -8.38 -3.57
C THR A 46 -12.11 -9.72 -4.22
N ASP A 47 -10.97 -10.34 -3.97
CA ASP A 47 -10.75 -11.74 -4.32
C ASP A 47 -11.35 -12.63 -3.24
N ARG A 48 -12.08 -13.67 -3.64
CA ARG A 48 -12.73 -14.64 -2.75
C ARG A 48 -12.16 -16.05 -2.90
N ASN A 49 -10.96 -16.17 -3.47
CA ASN A 49 -10.29 -17.46 -3.57
C ASN A 49 -10.13 -18.09 -2.17
N ARG A 50 -10.62 -19.32 -2.02
CA ARG A 50 -10.60 -20.09 -0.77
C ARG A 50 -9.60 -21.25 -0.78
N ILE A 51 -9.00 -21.51 -1.94
CA ILE A 51 -8.17 -22.70 -2.18
C ILE A 51 -6.71 -22.40 -1.86
N ASP A 52 -6.24 -21.21 -2.23
CA ASP A 52 -4.86 -20.77 -2.00
C ASP A 52 -4.77 -19.67 -0.94
N LEU A 53 -3.65 -19.60 -0.21
CA LEU A 53 -3.30 -18.49 0.69
C LEU A 53 -2.82 -17.24 -0.08
N VAL A 54 -3.37 -17.04 -1.27
CA VAL A 54 -3.00 -16.00 -2.22
C VAL A 54 -4.28 -15.35 -2.73
N SER A 55 -4.38 -14.03 -2.56
CA SER A 55 -5.46 -13.23 -3.11
C SER A 55 -4.97 -12.44 -4.32
N VAL A 56 -5.52 -12.69 -5.50
CA VAL A 56 -5.08 -12.07 -6.77
C VAL A 56 -6.04 -10.96 -7.17
N PHE A 57 -5.49 -9.78 -7.47
CA PHE A 57 -6.28 -8.59 -7.83
C PHE A 57 -6.05 -8.13 -9.27
N ALA A 58 -4.78 -8.15 -9.73
CA ALA A 58 -4.36 -7.57 -11.01
C ALA A 58 -4.94 -6.16 -11.25
N HIS A 59 -4.94 -5.33 -10.21
CA HIS A 59 -5.56 -4.00 -10.26
C HIS A 59 -4.60 -2.98 -10.87
N PRO A 60 -4.98 -2.27 -11.95
CA PRO A 60 -4.09 -1.35 -12.64
C PRO A 60 -3.78 -0.11 -11.80
N ILE A 61 -2.57 0.43 -11.99
CA ILE A 61 -2.12 1.70 -11.44
C ILE A 61 -1.63 2.54 -12.61
N ASP A 62 -2.13 3.76 -12.71
CA ASP A 62 -1.64 4.76 -13.66
C ASP A 62 -1.70 6.14 -13.01
N LEU A 63 -0.53 6.73 -12.79
CA LEU A 63 -0.39 8.03 -12.13
C LEU A 63 0.75 8.83 -12.76
N HIS A 64 0.43 10.06 -13.17
CA HIS A 64 1.39 11.03 -13.67
C HIS A 64 1.64 12.12 -12.64
N LEU A 65 2.89 12.22 -12.19
CA LEU A 65 3.35 13.23 -11.24
C LEU A 65 4.30 14.22 -11.93
N ALA A 66 4.18 15.49 -11.57
CA ALA A 66 5.18 16.51 -11.85
C ALA A 66 5.79 17.01 -10.54
N THR A 67 7.08 17.32 -10.57
CA THR A 67 7.80 17.82 -9.41
C THR A 67 8.64 19.05 -9.69
N ARG A 68 8.73 19.91 -8.68
CA ARG A 68 9.65 21.06 -8.61
C ARG A 68 10.91 20.76 -7.78
N GLY A 69 10.98 19.61 -7.09
CA GLY A 69 12.12 19.21 -6.27
C GLY A 69 12.01 17.79 -5.71
N LEU A 70 13.12 17.22 -5.22
CA LEU A 70 13.16 15.82 -4.78
C LEU A 70 12.59 15.59 -3.37
N GLN A 71 12.42 16.64 -2.57
CA GLN A 71 11.89 16.53 -1.21
C GLN A 71 10.47 15.98 -1.22
N GLY A 72 10.19 15.05 -0.29
CA GLY A 72 8.88 14.40 -0.19
C GLY A 72 8.61 13.42 -1.32
N TRP A 73 9.62 12.62 -1.66
CA TRP A 73 9.51 11.57 -2.69
C TRP A 73 8.25 10.69 -2.51
N PRO A 74 7.59 10.27 -3.61
CA PRO A 74 6.34 9.50 -3.53
C PRO A 74 6.47 8.18 -2.75
N LYS A 75 5.47 7.91 -1.92
CA LYS A 75 5.29 6.69 -1.14
C LYS A 75 4.02 5.98 -1.55
N PHE A 76 4.13 4.69 -1.84
CA PHE A 76 3.01 3.80 -2.09
C PHE A 76 2.51 3.23 -0.77
N ASN A 77 1.29 3.54 -0.40
CA ASN A 77 0.64 3.01 0.80
C ASN A 77 -0.41 1.96 0.45
N VAL A 78 -0.52 0.93 1.27
CA VAL A 78 -1.53 -0.12 1.17
C VAL A 78 -2.21 -0.35 2.51
N GLU A 79 -3.53 -0.50 2.45
CA GLU A 79 -4.38 -0.97 3.54
C GLU A 79 -5.12 -2.22 3.03
N VAL A 80 -4.87 -3.37 3.65
CA VAL A 80 -5.50 -4.64 3.30
C VAL A 80 -6.68 -4.88 4.21
N TYR A 81 -7.81 -5.25 3.62
CA TYR A 81 -9.07 -5.51 4.32
C TYR A 81 -9.58 -6.91 3.99
N SER A 82 -10.18 -7.56 4.98
CA SER A 82 -10.90 -8.83 4.84
C SER A 82 -12.41 -8.58 4.87
N VAL A 83 -13.16 -9.32 4.06
CA VAL A 83 -14.62 -9.28 4.00
C VAL A 83 -15.23 -10.55 4.59
N ASN A 84 -16.05 -10.38 5.62
CA ASN A 84 -16.76 -11.49 6.26
C ASN A 84 -18.03 -11.88 5.47
N ALA A 85 -18.62 -13.03 5.81
CA ALA A 85 -19.84 -13.53 5.16
C ALA A 85 -21.03 -12.53 5.23
N LEU A 86 -21.06 -11.69 6.27
CA LEU A 86 -22.05 -10.63 6.46
C LEU A 86 -21.75 -9.34 5.65
N LYS A 87 -20.79 -9.38 4.71
CA LYS A 87 -20.30 -8.23 3.91
C LYS A 87 -19.73 -7.07 4.72
N GLN A 88 -19.44 -7.30 6.00
CA GLN A 88 -18.70 -6.36 6.83
C GLN A 88 -17.20 -6.54 6.56
N TYR A 89 -16.45 -5.44 6.58
CA TYR A 89 -15.01 -5.45 6.32
C TYR A 89 -14.23 -4.91 7.52
N HIS A 90 -13.02 -5.45 7.73
CA HIS A 90 -12.11 -5.00 8.77
C HIS A 90 -10.67 -4.97 8.27
N PRO A 91 -9.82 -4.05 8.78
CA PRO A 91 -8.43 -3.99 8.37
C PRO A 91 -7.67 -5.21 8.90
N VAL A 92 -6.85 -5.79 8.04
CA VAL A 92 -5.99 -6.94 8.36
C VAL A 92 -4.50 -6.65 8.12
N GLY A 93 -4.17 -5.53 7.49
CA GLY A 93 -2.78 -5.17 7.25
C GLY A 93 -2.60 -3.74 6.77
N PHE A 94 -1.52 -3.11 7.20
CA PHE A 94 -1.11 -1.78 6.77
C PHE A 94 0.35 -1.84 6.36
N GLY A 95 0.69 -1.23 5.23
CA GLY A 95 2.05 -1.26 4.71
C GLY A 95 2.32 -0.04 3.85
N PHE A 96 3.60 0.23 3.64
CA PHE A 96 4.03 1.23 2.69
C PHE A 96 5.40 0.88 2.11
N ALA A 97 5.68 1.38 0.91
CA ALA A 97 7.00 1.36 0.29
C ALA A 97 7.26 2.69 -0.42
N TYR A 98 8.51 3.09 -0.53
CA TYR A 98 8.88 4.20 -1.39
C TYR A 98 8.85 3.77 -2.85
N ILE A 99 8.39 4.66 -3.73
CA ILE A 99 8.54 4.43 -5.17
C ILE A 99 10.04 4.40 -5.49
N PRO A 100 10.56 3.43 -6.26
CA PRO A 100 11.95 3.42 -6.66
C PRO A 100 12.38 4.72 -7.34
N SER A 101 13.57 5.19 -7.03
CA SER A 101 14.16 6.38 -7.64
C SER A 101 14.89 6.10 -8.95
N THR A 102 14.70 4.92 -9.54
CA THR A 102 15.32 4.55 -10.82
C THR A 102 14.25 4.27 -11.87
N PRO A 103 14.42 4.74 -13.12
CA PRO A 103 13.48 4.42 -14.19
C PRO A 103 13.59 2.94 -14.58
N GLY A 104 12.50 2.36 -15.04
CA GLY A 104 12.42 0.96 -15.45
C GLY A 104 11.37 0.17 -14.68
N TYR A 105 11.45 -1.14 -14.82
CA TYR A 105 10.52 -2.09 -14.24
C TYR A 105 10.97 -2.55 -12.86
N HIS A 106 10.05 -2.56 -11.89
CA HIS A 106 10.29 -2.84 -10.49
C HIS A 106 9.20 -3.75 -9.93
N ASN A 107 9.63 -4.79 -9.20
CA ASN A 107 8.74 -5.61 -8.39
C ASN A 107 8.90 -5.17 -6.92
N LEU A 108 7.84 -4.64 -6.34
CA LEU A 108 7.78 -4.21 -4.95
C LEU A 108 7.04 -5.25 -4.11
N SER A 109 7.69 -5.70 -3.05
CA SER A 109 7.08 -6.53 -2.01
C SER A 109 6.85 -5.67 -0.77
N ILE A 110 5.61 -5.24 -0.56
CA ILE A 110 5.24 -4.39 0.57
C ILE A 110 4.84 -5.30 1.74
N THR A 111 5.73 -5.44 2.72
CA THR A 111 5.43 -6.12 3.98
C THR A 111 4.41 -5.32 4.77
N THR A 112 3.34 -5.98 5.25
CA THR A 112 2.31 -5.28 6.02
C THR A 112 2.32 -5.71 7.49
N TRP A 113 1.67 -4.91 8.34
CA TRP A 113 1.56 -5.14 9.77
C TRP A 113 0.16 -4.77 10.25
N LYS A 114 -0.27 -5.38 11.34
CA LYS A 114 -1.53 -5.05 12.03
C LYS A 114 -1.30 -4.89 13.53
N ILE A 115 -2.29 -4.36 14.23
CA ILE A 115 -2.24 -4.23 15.69
C ILE A 115 -2.38 -5.63 16.30
N SER A 116 -1.53 -5.94 17.26
CA SER A 116 -1.62 -7.16 18.05
C SER A 116 -2.85 -7.10 18.96
N PRO A 117 -3.67 -8.16 19.01
CA PRO A 117 -4.60 -8.32 20.11
C PRO A 117 -3.84 -8.31 21.44
N VAL A 118 -4.36 -7.59 22.43
CA VAL A 118 -3.73 -7.49 23.77
C VAL A 118 -4.20 -8.64 24.67
N THR A 119 -5.46 -9.09 24.49
CA THR A 119 -6.06 -10.15 25.30
C THR A 119 -6.46 -11.35 24.44
N VAL A 120 -6.47 -12.55 25.02
CA VAL A 120 -7.00 -13.77 24.37
C VAL A 120 -8.46 -13.60 23.92
N LEU A 121 -9.27 -12.90 24.72
CA LEU A 121 -10.64 -12.53 24.35
C LEU A 121 -10.68 -11.63 23.11
N ASP A 122 -9.69 -10.77 22.92
CA ASP A 122 -9.60 -9.90 21.75
C ASP A 122 -9.19 -10.69 20.51
N SER A 123 -8.32 -11.69 20.65
CA SER A 123 -8.00 -12.63 19.56
C SER A 123 -9.22 -13.46 19.15
N ILE A 124 -10.04 -13.89 20.12
CA ILE A 124 -11.30 -14.60 19.86
C ILE A 124 -12.30 -13.65 19.19
N LYS A 125 -12.41 -12.40 19.65
CA LYS A 125 -13.26 -11.39 19.03
C LYS A 125 -12.80 -11.08 17.61
N GLU A 126 -11.52 -10.93 17.33
CA GLU A 126 -11.02 -10.72 15.97
C GLU A 126 -11.39 -11.90 15.04
N LYS A 127 -11.33 -13.13 15.57
CA LYS A 127 -11.59 -14.36 14.80
C LYS A 127 -13.08 -14.69 14.63
N PHE A 128 -13.93 -14.32 15.59
CA PHE A 128 -15.34 -14.73 15.65
C PHE A 128 -16.35 -13.57 15.63
N PHE A 129 -15.93 -12.35 15.99
CA PHE A 129 -16.76 -11.15 16.01
C PHE A 129 -16.27 -10.12 15.00
N THR A 130 -17.23 -9.41 14.42
CA THR A 130 -16.98 -8.55 13.27
C THR A 130 -16.29 -7.23 13.62
N GLY A 131 -15.00 -7.28 13.91
CA GLY A 131 -14.21 -6.07 14.10
C GLY A 131 -12.98 -6.32 14.93
N GLY A 132 -11.89 -6.70 14.27
CA GLY A 132 -10.57 -6.39 14.80
C GLY A 132 -10.45 -4.89 15.09
N PHE A 133 -9.52 -4.52 15.97
CA PHE A 133 -9.30 -3.14 16.39
C PHE A 133 -9.14 -2.22 15.17
N THR A 134 -10.16 -1.43 14.90
CA THR A 134 -10.09 -0.41 13.84
C THR A 134 -9.22 0.72 14.37
N ILE A 135 -8.13 1.01 13.67
CA ILE A 135 -7.25 2.14 14.02
C ILE A 135 -8.06 3.42 13.83
N VAL A 136 -8.47 4.04 14.94
CA VAL A 136 -9.31 5.26 14.95
C VAL A 136 -8.59 6.44 14.29
N LYS A 137 -7.25 6.44 14.26
CA LYS A 137 -6.45 7.50 13.64
C LYS A 137 -5.56 6.95 12.53
N LYS A 138 -5.94 7.18 11.27
CA LYS A 138 -5.11 6.85 10.09
C LYS A 138 -3.73 7.53 10.11
N ASP A 139 -3.61 8.69 10.77
CA ASP A 139 -2.35 9.42 10.91
C ASP A 139 -1.27 8.63 11.63
N LEU A 140 -1.65 7.71 12.51
CA LEU A 140 -0.75 6.82 13.25
C LEU A 140 -0.06 5.81 12.31
N ILE A 141 -0.74 5.45 11.23
CA ILE A 141 -0.27 4.51 10.22
C ILE A 141 0.79 5.20 9.35
N TYR A 142 0.53 6.44 8.92
CA TYR A 142 1.32 7.14 7.89
C TYR A 142 2.43 8.03 8.44
N SER A 143 2.20 8.73 9.56
CA SER A 143 3.18 9.67 10.11
C SER A 143 4.27 8.97 10.94
N GLY A 144 3.99 7.76 11.45
CA GLY A 144 4.86 7.06 12.39
C GLY A 144 4.93 7.70 13.79
N VAL A 145 4.35 8.89 13.96
CA VAL A 145 4.26 9.60 15.24
C VAL A 145 3.37 8.76 16.16
N GLU A 146 3.89 8.39 17.32
CA GLU A 146 3.25 7.51 18.32
C GLU A 146 3.14 6.02 17.98
N ARG A 147 3.74 5.53 16.88
CA ARG A 147 3.71 4.08 16.56
C ARG A 147 4.29 3.20 17.67
N TYR A 148 5.23 3.74 18.45
CA TYR A 148 5.83 3.06 19.62
C TYR A 148 4.84 2.73 20.73
N LYS A 149 3.65 3.35 20.76
CA LYS A 149 2.62 3.09 21.78
C LYS A 149 1.75 1.87 21.47
N ILE A 150 1.93 1.26 20.29
CA ILE A 150 1.08 0.18 19.80
C ILE A 150 1.90 -1.09 19.67
N LEU A 151 1.34 -2.20 20.14
CA LEU A 151 1.88 -3.53 19.85
C LEU A 151 1.45 -3.93 18.44
N THR A 152 2.42 -4.26 17.58
CA THR A 152 2.17 -4.66 16.20
C THR A 152 2.67 -6.06 15.94
N ILE A 153 2.03 -6.72 14.98
CA ILE A 153 2.45 -8.01 14.44
C ILE A 153 2.54 -7.90 12.91
N SER A 154 3.43 -8.68 12.32
CA SER A 154 3.51 -8.79 10.85
C SER A 154 2.23 -9.43 10.30
N SER A 155 1.79 -8.95 9.14
CA SER A 155 0.63 -9.45 8.43
C SER A 155 0.94 -9.47 6.94
N GLY A 156 1.16 -10.64 6.35
CA GLY A 156 1.30 -10.85 4.92
C GLY A 156 2.21 -9.89 4.13
N ILE A 157 2.15 -10.03 2.80
CA ILE A 157 2.91 -9.22 1.84
C ILE A 157 1.99 -8.88 0.66
N VAL A 158 2.02 -7.62 0.21
CA VAL A 158 1.36 -7.20 -1.02
C VAL A 158 2.42 -7.04 -2.11
N GLU A 159 2.24 -7.75 -3.23
CA GLU A 159 3.12 -7.66 -4.39
C GLU A 159 2.57 -6.66 -5.41
N VAL A 160 3.42 -5.71 -5.82
CA VAL A 160 3.08 -4.64 -6.74
C VAL A 160 4.15 -4.56 -7.81
N ASN A 161 3.76 -4.54 -9.08
CA ASN A 161 4.68 -4.33 -10.19
C ASN A 161 4.51 -2.92 -10.73
N LEU A 162 5.61 -2.18 -10.82
CA LEU A 162 5.61 -0.80 -11.31
C LEU A 162 6.63 -0.66 -12.43
N ASN A 163 6.24 0.05 -13.48
CA ASN A 163 7.09 0.56 -14.53
C ASN A 163 7.17 2.08 -14.39
N LEU A 164 8.38 2.58 -14.19
CA LEU A 164 8.64 3.98 -13.90
C LEU A 164 9.30 4.67 -15.09
N ILE A 165 8.67 5.73 -15.58
CA ILE A 165 9.21 6.54 -16.69
C ILE A 165 9.51 7.93 -16.17
N PHE A 166 10.77 8.33 -16.26
CA PHE A 166 11.24 9.63 -15.78
C PHE A 166 11.50 10.56 -16.97
N LYS A 167 10.86 11.72 -16.96
CA LYS A 167 10.96 12.73 -18.02
C LYS A 167 11.53 14.02 -17.46
N ASN A 168 12.39 14.67 -18.24
CA ASN A 168 13.02 15.96 -17.95
C ASN A 168 13.94 16.02 -16.71
N PHE A 169 14.19 14.93 -15.98
CA PHE A 169 15.12 14.95 -14.81
C PHE A 169 16.55 15.37 -15.18
N ARG A 170 17.06 14.94 -16.34
CA ARG A 170 18.39 15.32 -16.83
C ARG A 170 18.55 16.82 -17.08
N LYS A 171 17.46 17.53 -17.40
CA LYS A 171 17.49 18.99 -17.61
C LYS A 171 17.76 19.76 -16.31
N TYR A 172 17.57 19.10 -15.16
CA TYR A 172 17.78 19.66 -13.83
C TYR A 172 18.97 19.02 -13.12
N ASP A 173 19.91 18.42 -13.86
CA ASP A 173 21.14 17.77 -13.38
C ASP A 173 20.92 16.63 -12.36
N ILE A 174 19.73 16.04 -12.34
CA ILE A 174 19.42 14.87 -11.51
C ILE A 174 19.74 13.61 -12.30
N ILE A 175 20.77 12.89 -11.86
CA ILE A 175 21.22 11.62 -12.43
C ILE A 175 20.89 10.50 -11.45
N PHE A 176 20.18 9.48 -11.93
CA PHE A 176 19.92 8.26 -11.17
C PHE A 176 20.86 7.17 -11.66
N ASN A 177 21.51 6.47 -10.73
CA ASN A 177 22.40 5.36 -11.06
C ASN A 177 21.58 4.24 -11.74
N ARG A 178 22.07 3.77 -12.89
CA ARG A 178 21.57 2.55 -13.52
C ARG A 178 22.21 1.37 -12.78
N THR A 179 21.41 0.64 -12.02
CA THR A 179 21.75 -0.69 -11.52
C THR A 179 21.58 -1.72 -12.63
#